data_AF-A0A4R6PTF9-F1
#
_entry.id   AF-A0A4R6PTF9-F1
#
_cell.length_a   1.000
_cell.length_b   1.000
_cell.length_c   1.000
_cell.angle_alpha   90.00
_cell.angle_beta   90.00
_cell.angle_gamma   90.00
#
_symmetry.space_group_name_H-M   'P 1'
#
loop_
_entity.id
_entity.type
_entity.pdbx_description
1 polymer ?
#
loop_
_entity_poly.entity_id
_entity_poly.type
_entity_poly.pdbx_seq_one_letter_code
_entity_poly.pdbx_strand_id
1 'polypeptide(L)'
;MGAGIVATLLVGVGILHIVPGVVALSPRRASIAYGTEVTDKDLELLLRHRAVLLATVGFGLIIGAVVPAARTVTLTAAIVSTAKFLVLTVVIGPGELNARTLRVARADVIALVALIGAGLVVLAN
;
A
#
# COMPACT_ATOMS: atom_id res chain seq x y z
N MET A 1 -17.04 15.25 13.75
CA MET A 1 -16.66 13.84 14.02
C MET A 1 -15.90 13.19 12.87
N GLY A 2 -16.21 13.48 11.59
CA GLY A 2 -15.54 12.84 10.44
C GLY A 2 -14.02 13.04 10.32
N ALA A 3 -13.49 14.21 10.73
CA ALA A 3 -12.06 14.51 10.60
C ALA A 3 -11.14 13.57 11.39
N GLY A 4 -11.55 13.16 12.61
CA GLY A 4 -10.78 12.21 13.42
C GLY A 4 -10.73 10.82 12.82
N ILE A 5 -11.87 10.34 12.31
CA ILE A 5 -11.98 9.04 11.63
C ILE A 5 -11.10 9.02 10.37
N VAL A 6 -11.17 10.05 9.53
CA VAL A 6 -10.33 10.16 8.33
C VAL A 6 -8.84 10.12 8.70
N ALA A 7 -8.41 10.88 9.72
CA ALA A 7 -7.02 10.88 10.15
C ALA A 7 -6.56 9.49 10.62
N THR A 8 -7.37 8.79 11.44
CA THR A 8 -7.06 7.43 11.90
C THR A 8 -6.93 6.44 10.74
N LEU A 9 -7.85 6.50 9.77
CA LEU A 9 -7.82 5.63 8.59
C LEU A 9 -6.58 5.89 7.73
N LEU A 10 -6.26 7.16 7.46
CA LEU A 10 -5.10 7.55 6.67
C LEU A 10 -3.78 7.14 7.34
N VAL A 11 -3.66 7.35 8.66
CA VAL A 11 -2.46 6.93 9.40
C VAL A 11 -2.32 5.40 9.40
N GLY A 12 -3.40 4.66 9.67
CA GLY A 12 -3.37 3.20 9.70
C GLY A 12 -2.97 2.59 8.35
N VAL A 13 -3.60 3.04 7.26
CA VAL A 13 -3.26 2.59 5.91
C VAL A 13 -1.88 3.10 5.47
N GLY A 14 -1.48 4.30 5.90
CA GLY A 14 -0.15 4.85 5.66
C GLY A 14 0.96 3.98 6.25
N ILE A 15 0.79 3.54 7.49
CA ILE A 15 1.72 2.60 8.15
C ILE A 15 1.80 1.29 7.37
N LEU A 16 0.66 0.74 6.96
CA LEU A 16 0.62 -0.50 6.16
C LEU A 16 1.45 -0.37 4.86
N HIS A 17 1.37 0.78 4.18
CA HIS A 17 2.15 1.08 2.97
C HIS A 17 3.64 1.28 3.23
N ILE A 18 4.03 1.72 4.43
CA ILE A 18 5.44 1.90 4.82
C ILE A 18 6.11 0.57 5.16
N VAL A 19 5.37 -0.43 5.66
CA VAL A 19 5.93 -1.75 6.04
C VAL A 19 6.73 -2.40 4.88
N PRO A 20 6.22 -2.46 3.63
CA PRO A 20 7.00 -2.86 2.47
C PRO A 20 8.30 -2.08 2.25
N GLY A 21 8.36 -0.80 2.65
CA GLY A 21 9.55 0.04 2.58
C GLY A 21 10.77 -0.55 3.31
N VAL A 22 10.55 -1.38 4.34
CA VAL A 22 11.62 -2.10 5.04
C VAL A 22 12.36 -3.09 4.11
N VAL A 23 11.69 -3.56 3.05
CA VAL A 23 12.29 -4.41 2.00
C VAL A 23 13.26 -3.62 1.11
N ALA A 24 13.05 -2.30 0.92
CA ALA A 24 13.97 -1.47 0.14
C ALA A 24 15.39 -1.44 0.72
N LEU A 25 15.49 -1.57 2.05
CA LEU A 25 16.75 -1.45 2.80
C LEU A 25 17.59 -2.73 2.80
N SER A 26 17.02 -3.90 2.47
CA SER A 26 17.77 -5.15 2.48
C SER A 26 17.19 -6.20 1.52
N PRO A 27 17.98 -6.75 0.59
CA PRO A 27 17.51 -7.78 -0.33
C PRO A 27 17.18 -9.09 0.39
N ARG A 28 17.84 -9.38 1.53
CA ARG A 28 17.50 -10.52 2.39
C ARG A 28 16.11 -10.40 3.02
N ARG A 29 15.57 -9.19 3.14
CA ARG A 29 14.20 -8.94 3.65
C ARG A 29 13.14 -9.10 2.56
N ALA A 30 13.50 -9.02 1.27
CA ALA A 30 12.58 -9.26 0.16
C ALA A 30 12.14 -10.73 0.10
N SER A 31 13.08 -11.67 0.24
CA SER A 31 12.78 -13.11 0.27
C SER A 31 11.97 -13.49 1.51
N ILE A 32 12.17 -12.80 2.64
CA ILE A 32 11.37 -13.02 3.86
C ILE A 32 9.96 -12.44 3.69
N ALA A 33 9.82 -11.22 3.19
CA ALA A 33 8.52 -10.55 3.05
C ALA A 33 7.62 -11.26 2.02
N TYR A 34 8.17 -11.62 0.86
CA TYR A 34 7.38 -12.14 -0.26
C TYR A 34 7.57 -13.63 -0.52
N GLY A 35 8.55 -14.30 0.10
CA GLY A 35 8.81 -15.72 -0.16
C GLY A 35 9.36 -15.99 -1.55
N THR A 36 9.75 -14.95 -2.28
CA THR A 36 10.33 -15.02 -3.62
C THR A 36 11.85 -14.97 -3.51
N GLU A 37 12.53 -15.97 -4.08
CA GLU A 37 13.97 -15.85 -4.29
C GLU A 37 14.25 -14.72 -5.27
N VAL A 38 15.19 -13.85 -4.91
CA VAL A 38 15.65 -12.78 -5.81
C VAL A 38 16.70 -13.42 -6.72
N THR A 39 16.26 -13.81 -7.92
CA THR A 39 17.04 -14.60 -8.88
C THR A 39 18.13 -13.81 -9.58
N ASP A 40 17.94 -12.49 -9.72
CA ASP A 40 18.83 -11.60 -10.46
C ASP A 40 18.77 -10.16 -9.94
N LYS A 41 19.65 -9.30 -10.46
CA LYS A 41 19.80 -7.90 -10.04
C LYS A 41 18.66 -7.00 -10.53
N ASP A 42 18.01 -7.34 -11.62
CA ASP A 42 16.92 -6.54 -12.19
C ASP A 42 15.67 -6.71 -11.33
N LEU A 43 15.34 -7.94 -10.94
CA LEU A 43 14.27 -8.25 -10.00
C LEU A 43 14.53 -7.59 -8.63
N GLU A 44 15.77 -7.62 -8.15
CA GLU A 44 16.16 -6.94 -6.91
C GLU A 44 15.85 -5.44 -6.97
N LEU A 45 16.24 -4.77 -8.06
CA LEU A 45 16.01 -3.35 -8.28
C LEU A 45 14.51 -3.04 -8.32
N LEU A 46 13.72 -3.81 -9.07
CA LEU A 46 12.28 -3.63 -9.20
C LEU A 46 11.55 -3.77 -7.86
N LEU A 47 11.92 -4.76 -7.03
CA LEU A 47 11.34 -4.95 -5.71
C LEU A 47 11.67 -3.79 -4.76
N ARG A 48 12.91 -3.29 -4.78
CA ARG A 48 13.32 -2.12 -3.99
C ARG A 48 12.62 -0.85 -4.45
N HIS A 49 12.54 -0.63 -5.76
CA HIS A 49 11.83 0.51 -6.35
C HIS A 49 10.36 0.51 -5.93
N ARG A 50 9.69 -0.65 -6.02
CA ARG A 50 8.31 -0.81 -5.55
C ARG A 50 8.18 -0.51 -4.06
N ALA A 51 9.10 -1.00 -3.23
CA ALA A 51 9.09 -0.75 -1.80
C ALA A 51 9.22 0.76 -1.48
N VAL A 52 10.07 1.50 -2.20
CA VAL A 52 10.19 2.95 -2.07
C VAL A 52 8.90 3.66 -2.50
N LEU A 53 8.31 3.27 -3.64
CA LEU A 53 7.05 3.86 -4.10
C LEU A 53 5.92 3.69 -3.06
N LEU A 54 5.80 2.49 -2.49
CA LEU A 54 4.80 2.22 -1.43
C LEU A 54 5.07 3.07 -0.19
N ALA A 55 6.32 3.18 0.25
CA ALA A 55 6.67 4.02 1.39
C ALA A 55 6.32 5.50 1.14
N THR A 56 6.62 6.02 -0.06
CA THR A 56 6.26 7.40 -0.45
C THR A 56 4.75 7.63 -0.39
N VAL A 57 3.94 6.69 -0.90
CA VAL A 57 2.48 6.75 -0.79
C VAL A 57 2.04 6.74 0.68
N GLY A 58 2.65 5.87 1.50
CA GLY A 58 2.34 5.78 2.93
C GLY A 58 2.65 7.06 3.71
N PHE A 59 3.80 7.70 3.46
CA PHE A 59 4.10 9.02 4.02
C PHE A 59 3.14 10.09 3.52
N GLY A 60 2.76 10.06 2.24
CA GLY A 60 1.72 10.93 1.69
C GLY A 60 0.39 10.81 2.45
N LEU A 61 -0.05 9.60 2.77
CA LEU A 61 -1.26 9.39 3.57
C LEU A 61 -1.16 10.00 4.97
N ILE A 62 -0.02 9.83 5.65
CA ILE A 62 0.23 10.44 6.98
C ILE A 62 0.19 11.97 6.88
N ILE A 63 0.79 12.55 5.83
CA ILE A 63 0.71 13.99 5.57
C ILE A 63 -0.75 14.41 5.34
N GLY A 64 -1.52 13.65 4.55
CA GLY A 64 -2.95 13.92 4.33
C GLY A 64 -3.81 13.84 5.59
N ALA A 65 -3.41 13.05 6.59
CA ALA A 65 -4.09 13.02 7.88
C ALA A 65 -4.02 14.38 8.59
N VAL A 66 -2.86 15.05 8.51
CA VAL A 66 -2.57 16.32 9.19
C VAL A 66 -2.91 17.54 8.32
N VAL A 67 -2.76 17.42 7.00
CA VAL A 67 -2.94 18.52 6.03
C VAL A 67 -4.20 18.27 5.19
N PRO A 68 -5.35 18.89 5.51
CA PRO A 68 -6.62 18.61 4.83
C PRO A 68 -6.59 18.83 3.32
N ALA A 69 -5.87 19.86 2.86
CA ALA A 69 -5.72 20.17 1.44
C ALA A 69 -5.01 19.06 0.64
N ALA A 70 -4.20 18.20 1.29
CA ALA A 70 -3.48 17.11 0.64
C ALA A 70 -4.31 15.82 0.53
N ARG A 71 -5.44 15.70 1.26
CA ARG A 71 -6.20 14.45 1.40
C ARG A 71 -6.63 13.84 0.08
N THR A 72 -7.21 14.64 -0.80
CA THR A 72 -7.77 14.14 -2.07
C THR A 72 -6.68 13.52 -2.94
N VAL A 73 -5.53 14.18 -3.05
CA VAL A 73 -4.39 13.68 -3.84
C VAL A 73 -3.80 12.41 -3.22
N THR A 74 -3.60 12.38 -1.90
CA THR A 74 -2.96 11.24 -1.22
C THR A 74 -3.87 10.03 -1.16
N LEU A 75 -5.18 10.23 -0.97
CA LEU A 75 -6.21 9.18 -1.09
C LEU A 75 -6.24 8.59 -2.49
N THR A 76 -6.26 9.45 -3.52
CA THR A 76 -6.31 8.99 -4.92
C THR A 76 -5.08 8.15 -5.26
N ALA A 77 -3.89 8.63 -4.89
CA ALA A 77 -2.64 7.92 -5.11
C ALA A 77 -2.62 6.55 -4.39
N ALA A 78 -3.08 6.50 -3.14
CA ALA A 78 -3.16 5.25 -2.39
C ALA A 78 -4.19 4.28 -2.98
N ILE A 79 -5.39 4.74 -3.32
CA ILE A 79 -6.43 3.90 -3.95
C ILE A 79 -5.91 3.30 -5.25
N VAL A 80 -5.30 4.11 -6.12
CA VAL A 80 -4.72 3.63 -7.39
C VAL A 80 -3.61 2.62 -7.13
N SER A 81 -2.71 2.90 -6.19
CA SER A 81 -1.60 2.01 -5.82
C SER A 81 -2.10 0.64 -5.33
N THR A 82 -3.04 0.64 -4.38
CA THR A 82 -3.63 -0.58 -3.80
C THR A 82 -4.48 -1.33 -4.82
N ALA A 83 -5.36 -0.64 -5.55
CA ALA A 83 -6.22 -1.26 -6.56
C ALA A 83 -5.41 -1.93 -7.67
N LYS A 84 -4.31 -1.28 -8.15
CA LYS A 84 -3.44 -1.87 -9.16
C LYS A 84 -2.90 -3.24 -8.73
N PHE A 85 -2.46 -3.37 -7.48
CA PHE A 85 -1.93 -4.64 -6.97
C PHE A 85 -3.01 -5.73 -6.88
N LEU A 86 -4.22 -5.38 -6.44
CA LEU A 86 -5.35 -6.32 -6.40
C LEU A 86 -5.79 -6.76 -7.79
N VAL A 87 -5.88 -5.82 -8.75
CA VAL A 87 -6.19 -6.14 -10.15
C VAL A 87 -5.16 -7.10 -10.73
N LEU A 88 -3.86 -6.84 -10.53
CA LEU A 88 -2.80 -7.75 -10.99
C LEU A 88 -2.86 -9.12 -10.33
N THR A 89 -3.25 -9.20 -9.05
CA THR A 89 -3.45 -10.48 -8.35
C THR A 89 -4.56 -11.31 -9.00
N VAL A 90 -5.64 -10.67 -9.44
CA VAL A 90 -6.75 -11.34 -10.15
C VAL A 90 -6.33 -11.73 -11.57
N VAL A 91 -5.68 -10.83 -12.30
CA VAL A 91 -5.24 -11.04 -13.70
C VAL A 91 -4.23 -12.18 -13.81
N ILE A 92 -3.25 -12.24 -12.90
CA ILE A 92 -2.25 -13.33 -12.87
C ILE A 92 -2.89 -14.64 -12.40
N GLY A 93 -3.88 -14.56 -11.52
CA GLY A 93 -4.55 -15.72 -10.94
C GLY A 93 -3.98 -16.06 -9.55
N PRO A 94 -4.83 -16.19 -8.50
CA PRO A 94 -4.37 -16.50 -7.15
C PRO A 94 -3.62 -17.84 -7.01
N GLY A 95 -3.87 -18.80 -7.90
CA GLY A 95 -3.20 -20.11 -7.90
C GLY A 95 -1.71 -20.06 -8.28
N GLU A 96 -1.30 -19.02 -9.01
CA GLU A 96 0.09 -18.80 -9.45
C GLU A 96 0.92 -18.01 -8.41
N LEU A 97 0.28 -17.56 -7.34
CA LEU A 97 0.89 -16.71 -6.33
C LEU A 97 1.13 -17.48 -5.03
N ASN A 98 2.28 -17.22 -4.40
CA ASN A 98 2.58 -17.83 -3.11
C ASN A 98 1.66 -17.30 -1.97
N ALA A 99 1.59 -18.07 -0.89
CA ALA A 99 0.75 -17.76 0.26
C ALA A 99 1.08 -16.43 0.96
N ARG A 100 2.33 -15.94 0.87
CA ARG A 100 2.74 -14.65 1.46
C ARG A 100 2.18 -13.49 0.64
N THR A 101 2.30 -13.55 -0.69
CA THR A 101 1.71 -12.58 -1.61
C THR A 101 0.20 -12.51 -1.45
N LEU A 102 -0.48 -13.65 -1.34
CA LEU A 102 -1.93 -13.69 -1.10
C LEU A 102 -2.32 -13.08 0.26
N ARG A 103 -1.47 -13.22 1.29
CA ARG A 103 -1.70 -12.56 2.58
C ARG A 103 -1.62 -11.04 2.46
N VAL A 104 -0.67 -10.52 1.69
CA VAL A 104 -0.57 -9.09 1.39
C VAL A 104 -1.81 -8.62 0.61
N ALA A 105 -2.25 -9.38 -0.39
CA ALA A 105 -3.47 -9.05 -1.13
C ALA A 105 -4.71 -8.97 -0.23
N ARG A 106 -4.85 -9.85 0.76
CA ARG A 106 -5.94 -9.77 1.75
C ARG A 106 -5.86 -8.52 2.62
N ALA A 107 -4.65 -8.13 3.05
CA ALA A 107 -4.46 -6.89 3.79
C ALA A 107 -4.82 -5.66 2.93
N ASP A 108 -4.47 -5.69 1.64
CA ASP A 108 -4.77 -4.62 0.68
C ASP A 108 -6.27 -4.48 0.40
N VAL A 109 -7.06 -5.56 0.45
CA VAL A 109 -8.53 -5.46 0.39
C VAL A 109 -9.07 -4.64 1.57
N ILE A 110 -8.59 -4.91 2.79
CA ILE A 110 -9.02 -4.16 3.99
C ILE A 110 -8.59 -2.70 3.87
N ALA A 111 -7.36 -2.46 3.41
CA ALA A 111 -6.82 -1.11 3.19
C ALA A 111 -7.64 -0.34 2.15
N LEU A 112 -8.01 -0.98 1.04
CA LEU A 112 -8.81 -0.35 -0.02
C LEU A 112 -10.20 0.05 0.48
N VAL A 113 -10.88 -0.83 1.23
CA VAL A 113 -12.18 -0.53 1.85
C VAL A 113 -12.05 0.67 2.80
N ALA A 114 -11.00 0.70 3.63
CA ALA A 114 -10.71 1.82 4.53
C ALA A 114 -10.46 3.14 3.76
N LEU A 115 -9.69 3.10 2.67
CA LEU A 115 -9.41 4.28 1.84
C LEU A 115 -10.66 4.81 1.15
N ILE A 116 -11.51 3.92 0.62
CA ILE A 116 -12.79 4.30 0.01
C ILE A 116 -13.70 4.95 1.07
N GLY A 117 -13.81 4.34 2.26
CA GLY A 117 -14.57 4.90 3.37
C GLY A 117 -14.07 6.30 3.79
N ALA A 118 -12.75 6.48 3.89
CA ALA A 118 -12.15 7.78 4.17
C ALA A 118 -12.46 8.80 3.06
N GLY A 119 -12.38 8.40 1.79
CA GLY A 119 -12.73 9.25 0.64
C GLY A 119 -14.19 9.69 0.65
N LEU A 120 -15.13 8.78 0.94
CA LEU A 120 -16.55 9.12 1.05
C LEU A 120 -16.81 10.12 2.17
N VAL A 121 -16.14 9.97 3.33
CA VAL A 121 -16.25 10.95 4.42
C VAL A 121 -15.67 12.29 4.00
N VAL A 122 -14.52 12.32 3.31
CA VAL A 122 -13.93 13.58 2.81
C VAL A 122 -14.85 14.28 1.81
N LEU A 123 -15.54 13.56 0.94
CA LEU A 123 -16.47 14.13 -0.04
C LEU A 123 -17.79 14.63 0.57
N ALA A 124 -18.18 14.08 1.73
CA ALA A 124 -19.41 14.44 2.42
C ALA A 124 -19.27 15.63 3.40
N ASN A 125 -18.05 16.15 3.60
CA ASN A 125 -17.76 17.34 4.42
C ASN A 125 -17.35 18.50 3.52
#